data_AF-A0A0R3QIT8-F1
#
_entry.id   AF-A0A0R3QIT8-F1
#
_cell.length_a   1.000
_cell.length_b   1.000
_cell.length_c   1.000
_cell.angle_alpha   90.00
_cell.angle_beta   90.00
_cell.angle_gamma   90.00
#
_symmetry.space_group_name_H-M   'P 1'
#
loop_
_entity.id
_entity.type
_entity.pdbx_description
1 polymer ?
#
loop_
_entity_poly.entity_id
_entity_poly.type
_entity_poly.pdbx_seq_one_letter_code
_entity_poly.pdbx_strand_id
1 'polypeptide(L)'
;MQIVADITGYPVFTIEEEVEAALGAAMLAALGAGLVDAATAERGWVTLVERARPEPQAQAVYRERFEIYKSLYPASGIGRAVAVRIAQTGAQVTAVGRQEAALQKLQEETGCNPLVLDVADPQALDQAFAELPAFDLVVNCAGIALLEPALELQAWSFDAVMAVNARAAALVAARCGKAMAAAGVRGSIVNVSSQAALVALDAHLCYCASKAALDAITRSLCLELGPHGIRVNSVNPT
;
A
#
# COMPACT_ATOMS: atom_id res chain seq x y z
N MET A 1 -11.60 -12.83 2.03
CA MET A 1 -11.45 -14.23 2.48
C MET A 1 -11.89 -15.24 1.43
N GLN A 2 -13.01 -15.05 0.72
CA GLN A 2 -13.48 -15.99 -0.31
C GLN A 2 -12.44 -16.35 -1.39
N ILE A 3 -11.81 -15.34 -2.02
CA ILE A 3 -10.76 -15.57 -3.03
C ILE A 3 -9.61 -16.44 -2.49
N VAL A 4 -9.22 -16.26 -1.22
CA VAL A 4 -8.16 -17.05 -0.59
C VAL A 4 -8.61 -18.50 -0.42
N ALA A 5 -9.85 -18.74 0.00
CA ALA A 5 -10.40 -20.09 0.12
C ALA A 5 -10.47 -20.79 -1.24
N ASP A 6 -10.92 -20.08 -2.27
CA ASP A 6 -11.04 -20.61 -3.63
C ASP A 6 -9.69 -20.97 -4.24
N ILE A 7 -8.67 -20.14 -4.06
CA ILE A 7 -7.33 -20.38 -4.61
C ILE A 7 -6.62 -21.53 -3.87
N THR A 8 -6.70 -21.55 -2.53
CA THR A 8 -5.96 -22.54 -1.72
C THR A 8 -6.66 -23.89 -1.65
N GLY A 9 -7.98 -23.95 -1.89
CA GLY A 9 -8.77 -25.16 -1.70
C GLY A 9 -9.09 -25.48 -0.23
N TYR A 10 -8.80 -24.55 0.70
CA TYR A 10 -9.04 -24.71 2.13
C TYR A 10 -9.98 -23.61 2.66
N PRO A 11 -10.80 -23.90 3.69
CA PRO A 11 -11.58 -22.87 4.38
C PRO A 11 -10.68 -21.83 5.07
N VAL A 12 -11.14 -20.58 5.13
CA VAL A 12 -10.41 -19.46 5.77
C VAL A 12 -11.12 -19.05 7.05
N PHE A 13 -10.39 -19.03 8.17
CA PHE A 13 -10.90 -18.67 9.49
C PHE A 13 -10.27 -17.37 10.00
N THR A 14 -11.00 -16.58 10.79
CA THR A 14 -10.47 -15.43 11.54
C THR A 14 -10.96 -15.44 12.98
N ILE A 15 -10.32 -14.63 13.84
CA ILE A 15 -10.72 -14.42 15.24
C ILE A 15 -11.74 -13.27 15.31
N GLU A 16 -12.75 -13.40 16.17
CA GLU A 16 -13.67 -12.35 16.59
C GLU A 16 -13.24 -11.89 18.01
N GLU A 17 -13.00 -10.59 18.22
CA GLU A 17 -12.40 -9.91 19.42
C GLU A 17 -12.81 -10.45 20.81
N GLU A 18 -12.11 -10.30 21.95
CA GLU A 18 -10.84 -9.69 22.45
C GLU A 18 -10.24 -10.72 23.44
N VAL A 19 -8.91 -10.84 23.57
CA VAL A 19 -8.10 -11.16 24.79
C VAL A 19 -6.70 -11.68 24.39
N GLU A 20 -5.68 -11.26 25.15
CA GLU A 20 -4.22 -11.49 25.02
C GLU A 20 -3.75 -12.10 23.68
N ALA A 21 -3.44 -11.20 22.73
CA ALA A 21 -3.02 -11.49 21.37
C ALA A 21 -1.92 -12.59 21.23
N ALA A 22 -1.08 -12.76 22.25
CA ALA A 22 0.00 -13.75 22.25
C ALA A 22 -0.48 -15.21 22.35
N LEU A 23 -1.48 -15.50 23.20
CA LEU A 23 -1.99 -16.87 23.37
C LEU A 23 -2.86 -17.29 22.18
N GLY A 24 -3.67 -16.35 21.66
CA GLY A 24 -4.45 -16.56 20.44
C GLY A 24 -3.57 -16.84 19.21
N ALA A 25 -2.44 -16.13 19.06
CA ALA A 25 -1.48 -16.38 18.00
C ALA A 25 -0.86 -17.80 18.09
N ALA A 26 -0.51 -18.25 19.30
CA ALA A 26 0.06 -19.59 19.52
C ALA A 26 -0.95 -20.72 19.22
N MET A 27 -2.21 -20.56 19.65
CA MET A 27 -3.26 -21.56 19.39
C MET A 27 -3.65 -21.62 17.91
N LEU A 28 -3.69 -20.47 17.22
CA LEU A 28 -3.95 -20.44 15.78
C LEU A 28 -2.83 -21.14 14.99
N ALA A 29 -1.57 -20.92 15.35
CA ALA A 29 -0.43 -21.63 14.76
C ALA A 29 -0.50 -23.15 15.00
N ALA A 30 -0.82 -23.57 16.23
CA ALA A 30 -0.95 -24.99 16.59
C ALA A 30 -2.11 -25.67 15.84
N LEU A 31 -3.24 -25.00 15.68
CA LEU A 31 -4.39 -25.51 14.92
C LEU A 31 -4.05 -25.63 13.43
N GLY A 32 -3.41 -24.62 12.84
CA GLY A 32 -2.96 -24.68 11.43
C GLY A 32 -1.96 -25.79 11.14
N ALA A 33 -1.17 -26.19 12.15
CA ALA A 33 -0.27 -27.33 12.09
C ALA A 33 -0.92 -28.69 12.46
N GLY A 34 -2.22 -28.70 12.81
CA GLY A 34 -2.95 -29.91 13.22
C GLY A 34 -2.55 -30.48 14.58
N LEU A 35 -1.88 -29.69 15.43
CA LEU A 35 -1.40 -30.10 16.76
C LEU A 35 -2.50 -30.06 17.84
N VAL A 36 -3.56 -29.30 17.59
CA VAL A 36 -4.74 -29.20 18.44
C VAL A 36 -6.00 -29.24 17.58
N ASP A 37 -7.11 -29.72 18.14
CA ASP A 37 -8.41 -29.65 17.49
C ASP A 37 -9.06 -28.27 17.70
N ALA A 38 -10.09 -27.97 16.91
CA ALA A 38 -10.83 -26.70 17.00
C ALA A 38 -11.41 -26.47 18.40
N ALA A 39 -11.92 -27.52 19.05
CA ALA A 39 -12.46 -27.45 20.42
C ALA A 39 -11.39 -27.09 21.47
N THR A 40 -10.13 -27.46 21.26
CA THR A 40 -9.00 -27.13 22.14
C THR A 40 -8.50 -25.71 21.89
N ALA A 41 -8.49 -25.26 20.63
CA ALA A 41 -8.23 -23.86 20.29
C ALA A 41 -9.31 -22.91 20.87
N GLU A 42 -10.57 -23.34 20.86
CA GLU A 42 -11.73 -22.57 21.38
C GLU A 42 -11.76 -22.45 22.90
N ARG A 43 -11.32 -23.49 23.62
CA ARG A 43 -11.24 -23.48 25.09
C ARG A 43 -10.24 -22.45 25.64
N GLY A 44 -9.42 -21.84 24.78
CA GLY A 44 -8.36 -20.88 25.09
C GLY A 44 -8.65 -19.41 24.76
N TRP A 45 -9.91 -18.97 24.67
CA TRP A 45 -10.32 -17.57 24.40
C TRP A 45 -10.30 -17.12 22.92
N VAL A 46 -10.64 -18.01 21.99
CA VAL A 46 -10.77 -17.66 20.57
C VAL A 46 -11.96 -18.37 19.95
N THR A 47 -13.02 -17.63 19.60
CA THR A 47 -14.03 -18.17 18.68
C THR A 47 -13.50 -18.05 17.26
N LEU A 48 -13.19 -19.19 16.64
CA LEU A 48 -12.83 -19.23 15.23
C LEU A 48 -14.10 -19.17 14.40
N VAL A 49 -14.21 -18.12 13.60
CA VAL A 49 -15.33 -17.96 12.68
C VAL A 49 -14.85 -18.34 11.29
N GLU A 50 -15.50 -19.33 10.68
CA GLU A 50 -15.31 -19.66 9.28
C GLU A 50 -15.83 -18.49 8.42
N ARG A 51 -14.95 -17.87 7.63
CA ARG A 51 -15.29 -16.69 6.82
C ARG A 51 -15.54 -17.04 5.34
N ALA A 52 -15.13 -18.22 4.88
CA ALA A 52 -15.28 -18.68 3.49
C ALA A 52 -15.01 -20.18 3.32
N ARG A 53 -15.67 -20.81 2.32
CA ARG A 53 -15.38 -22.17 1.81
C ARG A 53 -15.04 -22.14 0.32
N PRO A 54 -14.18 -23.05 -0.19
CA PRO A 54 -13.81 -23.05 -1.60
C PRO A 54 -15.00 -23.25 -2.55
N GLU A 55 -15.05 -22.43 -3.60
CA GLU A 55 -15.97 -22.55 -4.74
C GLU A 55 -15.17 -22.88 -6.02
N PRO A 56 -15.11 -24.15 -6.44
CA PRO A 56 -14.25 -24.58 -7.56
C PRO A 56 -14.51 -23.85 -8.88
N GLN A 57 -15.75 -23.41 -9.10
CA GLN A 57 -16.17 -22.73 -10.33
C GLN A 57 -15.66 -21.27 -10.41
N ALA A 58 -15.31 -20.65 -9.28
CA ALA A 58 -14.90 -19.24 -9.22
C ALA A 58 -13.48 -19.01 -9.80
N GLN A 59 -12.61 -20.02 -9.77
CA GLN A 59 -11.23 -19.91 -10.24
C GLN A 59 -11.10 -19.49 -11.72
N ALA A 60 -11.98 -20.03 -12.59
CA ALA A 60 -11.97 -19.69 -14.01
C ALA A 60 -12.33 -18.22 -14.24
N VAL A 61 -13.32 -17.72 -13.49
CA VAL A 61 -13.77 -16.32 -13.54
C VAL A 61 -12.69 -15.37 -13.03
N TYR A 62 -11.96 -15.72 -11.97
CA TYR A 62 -10.85 -14.90 -11.47
C TYR A 62 -9.74 -14.78 -12.50
N ARG A 63 -9.39 -15.88 -13.18
CA ARG A 63 -8.35 -15.88 -14.20
C ARG A 63 -8.73 -14.99 -15.39
N GLU A 64 -9.95 -15.10 -15.88
CA GLU A 64 -10.46 -14.28 -16.98
C GLU A 64 -10.43 -12.78 -16.63
N ARG A 65 -10.96 -12.40 -15.46
CA ARG A 65 -10.97 -11.00 -15.01
C ARG A 65 -9.57 -10.43 -14.84
N PHE A 66 -8.63 -11.24 -14.35
CA PHE A 66 -7.25 -10.82 -14.17
C PHE A 66 -6.53 -10.57 -15.50
N GLU A 67 -6.79 -11.37 -16.53
CA GLU A 67 -6.25 -11.12 -17.88
C GLU A 67 -6.81 -9.85 -18.52
N ILE A 68 -8.11 -9.58 -18.36
CA ILE A 68 -8.70 -8.29 -18.79
C ILE A 68 -8.01 -7.13 -18.07
N TYR A 69 -7.81 -7.25 -16.77
CA TYR A 69 -7.12 -6.23 -15.98
C TYR A 69 -5.69 -5.98 -16.46
N LYS A 70 -4.87 -7.03 -16.65
CA LYS A 70 -3.49 -6.89 -17.18
C LYS A 70 -3.46 -6.13 -18.50
N SER A 71 -4.46 -6.33 -19.35
CA SER A 71 -4.54 -5.65 -20.65
C SER A 71 -4.82 -4.14 -20.53
N LEU A 72 -5.41 -3.72 -19.42
CA LEU A 72 -5.76 -2.32 -19.14
C LEU A 72 -4.70 -1.57 -18.32
N TYR A 73 -3.74 -2.26 -17.69
CA TYR A 73 -2.89 -1.68 -16.65
C TYR A 73 -1.39 -1.66 -17.03
N PRO A 74 -0.86 -0.55 -17.57
CA PRO A 74 0.58 -0.37 -17.66
C PRO A 74 1.15 -0.14 -16.25
N ALA A 75 1.83 -1.15 -15.71
CA ALA A 75 2.42 -1.19 -14.37
C ALA A 75 3.47 -0.08 -14.05
N SER A 76 3.79 0.78 -15.02
CA SER A 76 4.68 1.94 -14.90
C SER A 76 4.06 3.17 -15.58
N GLY A 77 2.95 3.68 -15.05
CA GLY A 77 2.25 4.80 -15.71
C GLY A 77 1.44 5.73 -14.83
N ILE A 78 0.96 5.29 -13.65
CA ILE A 78 0.01 6.09 -12.86
C ILE A 78 0.62 7.44 -12.45
N GLY A 79 1.83 7.44 -11.88
CA GLY A 79 2.47 8.68 -11.42
C GLY A 79 2.66 9.69 -12.55
N ARG A 80 3.11 9.22 -13.73
CA ARG A 80 3.23 10.05 -14.94
C ARG A 80 1.86 10.55 -15.40
N ALA A 81 0.87 9.67 -15.51
CA ALA A 81 -0.48 10.04 -15.95
C ALA A 81 -1.14 11.06 -15.02
N VAL A 82 -0.95 10.92 -13.70
CA VAL A 82 -1.37 11.89 -12.70
C VAL A 82 -0.65 13.22 -12.90
N ALA A 83 0.68 13.21 -13.02
CA ALA A 83 1.46 14.44 -13.23
C ALA A 83 1.02 15.19 -14.50
N VAL A 84 0.87 14.47 -15.62
CA VAL A 84 0.36 15.03 -16.89
C VAL A 84 -1.03 15.62 -16.69
N ARG A 85 -1.95 14.88 -16.06
CA ARG A 85 -3.33 15.33 -15.88
C ARG A 85 -3.42 16.54 -14.95
N ILE A 86 -2.64 16.59 -13.89
CA ILE A 86 -2.61 17.73 -12.96
C ILE A 86 -1.97 18.94 -13.64
N ALA A 87 -0.88 18.79 -14.38
CA ALA A 87 -0.26 19.88 -15.12
C ALA A 87 -1.23 20.51 -16.14
N GLN A 88 -2.06 19.70 -16.81
CA GLN A 88 -3.10 20.18 -17.73
C GLN A 88 -4.16 21.09 -17.06
N THR A 89 -4.26 21.09 -15.73
CA THR A 89 -5.16 22.01 -14.99
C THR A 89 -4.53 23.39 -14.74
N GLY A 90 -3.27 23.60 -15.13
CA GLY A 90 -2.50 24.82 -14.84
C GLY A 90 -1.79 24.80 -13.49
N ALA A 91 -1.83 23.68 -12.76
CA ALA A 91 -1.10 23.51 -11.51
C ALA A 91 0.41 23.39 -11.75
N GLN A 92 1.22 23.94 -10.84
CA GLN A 92 2.66 23.68 -10.81
C GLN A 92 2.91 22.29 -10.22
N VAL A 93 3.58 21.43 -10.98
CA VAL A 93 3.83 20.04 -10.59
C VAL A 93 5.31 19.87 -10.28
N THR A 94 5.64 19.38 -9.09
CA THR A 94 6.96 18.81 -8.81
C THR A 94 6.89 17.29 -8.97
N ALA A 95 7.60 16.75 -9.95
CA ALA A 95 7.62 15.32 -10.24
C ALA A 95 8.87 14.67 -9.62
N VAL A 96 8.67 13.74 -8.69
CA VAL A 96 9.75 13.08 -7.95
C VAL A 96 9.96 11.66 -8.45
N GLY A 97 11.22 11.26 -8.66
CA GLY A 97 11.55 9.89 -9.06
C GLY A 97 13.04 9.65 -9.27
N ARG A 98 13.42 8.40 -9.49
CA ARG A 98 14.83 7.98 -9.59
C ARG A 98 15.41 8.05 -11.00
N GLN A 99 14.55 8.00 -12.02
CA GLN A 99 14.97 7.93 -13.41
C GLN A 99 14.97 9.33 -14.02
N GLU A 100 16.14 9.97 -14.04
CA GLU A 100 16.32 11.33 -14.57
C GLU A 100 15.78 11.48 -15.99
N ALA A 101 16.12 10.57 -16.91
CA ALA A 101 15.63 10.62 -18.29
C ALA A 101 14.09 10.55 -18.40
N ALA A 102 13.40 9.86 -17.48
CA ALA A 102 11.95 9.82 -17.47
C ALA A 102 11.34 11.13 -16.96
N LEU A 103 11.98 11.75 -15.96
CA LEU A 103 11.57 13.06 -15.44
C LEU A 103 11.82 14.19 -16.44
N GLN A 104 12.93 14.15 -17.17
CA GLN A 104 13.23 15.11 -18.25
C GLN A 104 12.16 15.05 -19.35
N LYS A 105 11.80 13.85 -19.83
CA LYS A 105 10.72 13.68 -20.79
C LYS A 105 9.38 14.22 -20.28
N LEU A 106 9.08 14.00 -18.99
CA LEU A 106 7.86 14.53 -18.38
C LEU A 106 7.89 16.05 -18.26
N GLN A 107 9.05 16.63 -17.94
CA GLN A 107 9.24 18.08 -17.93
C GLN A 107 9.06 18.69 -19.32
N GLU A 108 9.63 18.09 -20.36
CA GLU A 108 9.44 18.53 -21.75
C GLU A 108 7.95 18.53 -22.17
N GLU A 109 7.20 17.53 -21.72
CA GLU A 109 5.77 17.37 -22.05
C GLU A 109 4.85 18.30 -21.25
N THR A 110 5.18 18.58 -19.99
CA THR A 110 4.23 19.19 -19.03
C THR A 110 4.70 20.50 -18.41
N GLY A 111 5.99 20.83 -18.52
CA GLY A 111 6.60 21.94 -17.80
C GLY A 111 6.76 21.72 -16.30
N CYS A 112 6.63 20.48 -15.81
CA CYS A 112 6.83 20.18 -14.38
C CYS A 112 8.26 20.44 -13.91
N ASN A 113 8.44 20.62 -12.60
CA ASN A 113 9.74 20.68 -11.93
C ASN A 113 10.22 19.25 -11.62
N PRO A 114 11.27 18.73 -12.27
CA PRO A 114 11.79 17.40 -11.96
C PRO A 114 12.61 17.43 -10.67
N LEU A 115 12.42 16.42 -9.80
CA LEU A 115 13.23 16.18 -8.62
C LEU A 115 13.75 14.74 -8.66
N VAL A 116 15.03 14.59 -9.04
CA VAL A 116 15.69 13.29 -9.06
C VAL A 116 16.01 12.88 -7.61
N LEU A 117 15.30 11.87 -7.11
CA LEU A 117 15.39 11.46 -5.71
C LEU A 117 14.96 10.00 -5.54
N ASP A 118 15.73 9.24 -4.76
CA ASP A 118 15.26 7.96 -4.21
C ASP A 118 14.49 8.22 -2.91
N VAL A 119 13.17 8.06 -2.98
CA VAL A 119 12.30 8.24 -1.81
C VAL A 119 12.54 7.18 -0.73
N ALA A 120 13.26 6.09 -1.01
CA ALA A 120 13.65 5.12 0.02
C ALA A 120 14.75 5.66 0.96
N ASP A 121 15.49 6.69 0.54
CA ASP A 121 16.55 7.34 1.32
C ASP A 121 15.95 8.45 2.19
N PRO A 122 15.86 8.25 3.53
CA PRO A 122 15.27 9.23 4.41
C PRO A 122 16.10 10.51 4.51
N GLN A 123 17.43 10.45 4.39
CA GLN A 123 18.32 11.61 4.49
C GLN A 123 18.22 12.46 3.23
N ALA A 124 18.23 11.83 2.06
CA ALA A 124 18.05 12.54 0.79
C ALA A 124 16.65 13.19 0.73
N LEU A 125 15.62 12.52 1.25
CA LEU A 125 14.30 13.12 1.42
C LEU A 125 14.31 14.34 2.36
N ASP A 126 14.98 14.27 3.51
CA ASP A 126 15.07 15.41 4.44
C ASP A 126 15.74 16.61 3.79
N GLN A 127 16.85 16.39 3.08
CA GLN A 127 17.57 17.44 2.37
C GLN A 127 16.72 18.05 1.25
N ALA A 128 16.07 17.22 0.44
CA ALA A 128 15.26 17.71 -0.66
C ALA A 128 14.03 18.48 -0.19
N PHE A 129 13.36 18.04 0.89
CA PHE A 129 12.13 18.67 1.38
C PHE A 129 12.38 19.90 2.26
N ALA A 130 13.60 20.14 2.73
CA ALA A 130 13.94 21.34 3.49
C ALA A 130 13.77 22.63 2.68
N GLU A 131 14.01 22.57 1.37
CA GLU A 131 13.99 23.72 0.46
C GLU A 131 12.67 23.82 -0.34
N LEU A 132 11.77 22.85 -0.22
CA LEU A 132 10.51 22.85 -0.96
C LEU A 132 9.43 23.68 -0.26
N PRO A 133 8.59 24.40 -1.01
CA PRO A 133 7.46 25.12 -0.42
C PRO A 133 6.43 24.13 0.14
N ALA A 134 5.51 24.65 0.95
CA ALA A 134 4.30 23.90 1.30
C ALA A 134 3.49 23.63 0.02
N PHE A 135 3.20 22.36 -0.25
CA PHE A 135 2.34 21.96 -1.37
C PHE A 135 0.87 22.04 -0.98
N ASP A 136 -0.02 22.30 -1.94
CA ASP A 136 -1.46 22.16 -1.74
C ASP A 136 -1.91 20.70 -1.88
N LEU A 137 -1.26 19.96 -2.79
CA LEU A 137 -1.62 18.60 -3.18
C LEU A 137 -0.40 17.70 -3.17
N VAL A 138 -0.55 16.49 -2.64
CA VAL A 138 0.48 15.44 -2.68
C VAL A 138 -0.14 14.14 -3.17
N VAL A 139 0.52 13.50 -4.15
CA VAL A 139 0.13 12.16 -4.60
C VAL A 139 1.32 11.21 -4.41
N ASN A 140 1.24 10.35 -3.40
CA ASN A 140 2.21 9.29 -3.18
C ASN A 140 1.94 8.14 -4.14
N CYS A 141 2.69 8.11 -5.24
CA CYS A 141 2.56 7.08 -6.28
C CYS A 141 3.80 6.17 -6.42
N ALA A 142 4.91 6.49 -5.73
CA ALA A 142 6.10 5.66 -5.76
C ALA A 142 5.78 4.26 -5.18
N GLY A 143 6.21 3.22 -5.89
CA GLY A 143 6.06 1.85 -5.42
C GLY A 143 6.87 0.85 -6.24
N ILE A 144 7.27 -0.24 -5.59
CA ILE A 144 7.90 -1.40 -6.21
C ILE A 144 7.13 -2.68 -5.83
N ALA A 145 7.20 -3.69 -6.68
CA ALA A 145 6.69 -5.03 -6.40
C ALA A 145 7.81 -6.03 -6.69
N LEU A 146 8.32 -6.66 -5.63
CA LEU A 146 9.21 -7.81 -5.73
C LEU A 146 8.35 -9.04 -5.41
N LEU A 147 8.11 -9.86 -6.43
CA LEU A 147 7.19 -11.00 -6.34
C LEU A 147 8.00 -12.26 -6.05
N GLU A 148 7.66 -12.94 -4.97
CA GLU A 148 8.32 -14.16 -4.53
C GLU A 148 7.33 -15.05 -3.76
N PRO A 149 7.41 -16.39 -3.89
CA PRO A 149 6.66 -17.30 -3.05
C PRO A 149 6.98 -17.07 -1.57
N ALA A 150 5.99 -17.24 -0.69
CA ALA A 150 6.18 -17.05 0.74
C ALA A 150 7.28 -17.94 1.35
N LEU A 151 7.51 -19.13 0.77
CA LEU A 151 8.56 -20.05 1.21
C LEU A 151 9.98 -19.61 0.81
N GLU A 152 10.10 -18.67 -0.13
CA GLU A 152 11.38 -18.14 -0.62
C GLU A 152 11.65 -16.73 -0.10
N LEU A 153 10.78 -16.21 0.76
CA LEU A 153 10.81 -14.83 1.26
C LEU A 153 12.19 -14.45 1.81
N GLN A 154 12.76 -13.39 1.25
CA GLN A 154 14.01 -12.81 1.74
C GLN A 154 13.78 -11.54 2.56
N ALA A 155 14.62 -11.32 3.58
CA ALA A 155 14.55 -10.09 4.39
C ALA A 155 14.78 -8.83 3.55
N TRP A 156 15.75 -8.88 2.62
CA TRP A 156 16.11 -7.71 1.81
C TRP A 156 14.97 -7.28 0.87
N SER A 157 14.20 -8.21 0.32
CA SER A 157 13.09 -7.92 -0.59
C SER A 157 11.91 -7.35 0.18
N PHE A 158 11.61 -7.91 1.36
CA PHE A 158 10.62 -7.37 2.28
C PHE A 158 10.97 -5.93 2.68
N ASP A 159 12.21 -5.70 3.13
CA ASP A 159 12.69 -4.39 3.58
C ASP A 159 12.67 -3.36 2.45
N ALA A 160 13.08 -3.74 1.23
CA ALA A 160 13.07 -2.86 0.07
C ALA A 160 11.63 -2.43 -0.30
N VAL A 161 10.68 -3.38 -0.32
CA VAL A 161 9.28 -3.11 -0.65
C VAL A 161 8.65 -2.23 0.43
N MET A 162 8.87 -2.52 1.71
CA MET A 162 8.37 -1.69 2.82
C MET A 162 8.99 -0.29 2.83
N ALA A 163 10.29 -0.18 2.53
CA ALA A 163 11.00 1.08 2.46
C ALA A 163 10.36 2.05 1.46
N VAL A 164 10.06 1.57 0.25
CA VAL A 164 9.47 2.40 -0.81
C VAL A 164 7.96 2.57 -0.61
N ASN A 165 7.22 1.48 -0.44
CA ASN A 165 5.76 1.52 -0.56
C ASN A 165 5.06 2.08 0.67
N ALA A 166 5.67 1.95 1.86
CA ALA A 166 5.07 2.34 3.13
C ALA A 166 5.88 3.46 3.81
N ARG A 167 7.15 3.21 4.15
CA ARG A 167 7.96 4.17 4.92
C ARG A 167 8.15 5.47 4.16
N ALA A 168 8.57 5.42 2.90
CA ALA A 168 8.77 6.62 2.10
C ALA A 168 7.48 7.45 1.96
N ALA A 169 6.34 6.81 1.64
CA ALA A 169 5.05 7.47 1.53
C ALA A 169 4.61 8.14 2.84
N ALA A 170 4.81 7.45 3.99
CA ALA A 170 4.54 8.02 5.30
C ALA A 170 5.39 9.26 5.59
N LEU A 171 6.71 9.17 5.33
CA LEU A 171 7.64 10.27 5.57
C LEU A 171 7.36 11.48 4.66
N VAL A 172 7.07 11.25 3.37
CA VAL A 172 6.66 12.31 2.44
C VAL A 172 5.37 12.98 2.92
N ALA A 173 4.36 12.19 3.28
CA ALA A 173 3.10 12.73 3.75
C ALA A 173 3.23 13.52 5.06
N ALA A 174 4.01 13.02 6.02
CA ALA A 174 4.26 13.71 7.28
C ALA A 174 5.01 15.03 7.09
N ARG A 175 6.04 15.05 6.22
CA ARG A 175 6.80 16.28 5.91
C ARG A 175 5.94 17.32 5.20
N CYS A 176 5.19 16.92 4.17
CA CYS A 176 4.25 17.82 3.49
C CYS A 176 3.15 18.30 4.43
N GLY A 177 2.58 17.40 5.25
CA GLY A 177 1.55 17.75 6.22
C GLY A 177 2.04 18.76 7.25
N LYS A 178 3.28 18.59 7.74
CA LYS A 178 3.93 19.55 8.63
C LYS A 178 4.11 20.92 7.95
N ALA A 179 4.59 20.95 6.71
CA ALA A 179 4.77 22.18 5.94
C ALA A 179 3.42 22.89 5.68
N MET A 180 2.39 22.14 5.28
CA MET A 180 1.02 22.64 5.09
C MET A 180 0.48 23.25 6.38
N ALA A 181 0.57 22.53 7.50
CA ALA A 181 0.08 22.99 8.80
C ALA A 181 0.81 24.26 9.27
N ALA A 182 2.14 24.32 9.12
CA ALA A 182 2.94 25.50 9.48
C ALA A 182 2.59 26.72 8.61
N ALA A 183 2.29 26.53 7.34
CA ALA A 183 1.91 27.59 6.41
C ALA A 183 0.41 27.95 6.45
N GLY A 184 -0.42 27.23 7.23
CA GLY A 184 -1.88 27.41 7.23
C GLY A 184 -2.56 26.97 5.92
N VAL A 185 -1.91 26.13 5.12
CA VAL A 185 -2.42 25.61 3.85
C VAL A 185 -3.37 24.44 4.11
N ARG A 186 -4.59 24.54 3.60
CA ARG A 186 -5.58 23.45 3.63
C ARG A 186 -5.33 22.52 2.46
N GLY A 187 -4.59 21.44 2.69
CA GLY A 187 -4.12 20.56 1.61
C GLY A 187 -4.89 19.24 1.45
N SER A 188 -4.45 18.45 0.46
CA SER A 188 -4.94 17.08 0.24
C SER A 188 -3.79 16.14 -0.14
N ILE A 189 -3.72 15.01 0.55
CA ILE A 189 -2.76 13.93 0.30
C ILE A 189 -3.53 12.70 -0.20
N VAL A 190 -3.07 12.11 -1.29
CA VAL A 190 -3.61 10.87 -1.85
C VAL A 190 -2.51 9.82 -1.94
N ASN A 191 -2.74 8.66 -1.32
CA ASN A 191 -1.85 7.51 -1.39
C ASN A 191 -2.37 6.51 -2.43
N VAL A 192 -1.55 6.20 -3.43
CA VAL A 192 -1.87 5.15 -4.42
C VAL A 192 -1.52 3.79 -3.81
N SER A 193 -2.53 3.16 -3.21
CA SER A 193 -2.44 1.85 -2.59
C SER A 193 -2.67 0.74 -3.63
N SER A 194 -3.39 -0.32 -3.29
CA SER A 194 -3.74 -1.43 -4.18
C SER A 194 -4.89 -2.25 -3.59
N GLN A 195 -5.63 -2.99 -4.42
CA GLN A 195 -6.47 -4.10 -3.98
C GLN A 195 -5.68 -5.10 -3.11
N ALA A 196 -4.37 -5.24 -3.36
CA ALA A 196 -3.47 -6.07 -2.56
C ALA A 196 -3.38 -5.64 -1.07
N ALA A 197 -3.85 -4.45 -0.71
CA ALA A 197 -4.00 -4.04 0.69
C ALA A 197 -5.14 -4.76 1.42
N LEU A 198 -6.13 -5.25 0.67
CA LEU A 198 -7.40 -5.76 1.18
C LEU A 198 -7.58 -7.27 0.94
N VAL A 199 -6.93 -7.82 -0.08
CA VAL A 199 -6.98 -9.24 -0.42
C VAL A 199 -5.58 -9.77 -0.67
N ALA A 200 -5.35 -11.04 -0.33
CA ALA A 200 -4.08 -11.70 -0.59
C ALA A 200 -3.96 -12.05 -2.08
N LEU A 201 -2.77 -11.84 -2.63
CA LEU A 201 -2.39 -12.25 -3.98
C LEU A 201 -1.21 -13.21 -3.89
N ASP A 202 -1.22 -14.25 -4.71
CA ASP A 202 -0.18 -15.27 -4.73
C ASP A 202 1.19 -14.67 -5.09
N ALA A 203 2.25 -15.07 -4.39
CA ALA A 203 3.61 -14.52 -4.50
C ALA A 203 3.76 -12.99 -4.26
N HIS A 204 2.80 -12.33 -3.61
CA HIS A 204 2.83 -10.88 -3.34
C HIS A 204 2.98 -10.54 -1.85
N LEU A 205 3.55 -11.41 -1.01
CA LEU A 205 3.55 -11.24 0.45
C LEU A 205 4.06 -9.84 0.87
N CYS A 206 5.26 -9.46 0.45
CA CYS A 206 5.87 -8.16 0.75
C CYS A 206 5.01 -6.99 0.23
N TYR A 207 4.50 -7.13 -0.99
CA TYR A 207 3.70 -6.10 -1.64
C TYR A 207 2.36 -5.88 -0.91
N CYS A 208 1.61 -6.97 -0.65
CA CYS A 208 0.35 -6.93 0.09
C CYS A 208 0.55 -6.32 1.47
N ALA A 209 1.56 -6.77 2.22
CA ALA A 209 1.91 -6.23 3.52
C ALA A 209 2.18 -4.71 3.46
N SER A 210 2.96 -4.27 2.46
CA SER A 210 3.28 -2.86 2.30
C SER A 210 2.09 -1.97 1.94
N LYS A 211 1.13 -2.49 1.15
CA LYS A 211 -0.07 -1.75 0.75
C LYS A 211 -1.12 -1.74 1.87
N ALA A 212 -1.23 -2.82 2.64
CA ALA A 212 -2.02 -2.84 3.88
C ALA A 212 -1.46 -1.85 4.92
N ALA A 213 -0.13 -1.78 5.05
CA ALA A 213 0.53 -0.77 5.88
C ALA A 213 0.22 0.65 5.39
N LEU A 214 0.26 0.91 4.08
CA LEU A 214 -0.07 2.21 3.50
C LEU A 214 -1.53 2.63 3.78
N ASP A 215 -2.48 1.69 3.75
CA ASP A 215 -3.87 1.96 4.12
C ASP A 215 -4.01 2.30 5.62
N ALA A 216 -3.27 1.61 6.49
CA ALA A 216 -3.22 1.94 7.92
C ALA A 216 -2.59 3.31 8.19
N ILE A 217 -1.46 3.61 7.54
CA ILE A 217 -0.79 4.91 7.56
C ILE A 217 -1.75 6.02 7.13
N THR A 218 -2.52 5.79 6.06
CA THR A 218 -3.53 6.74 5.54
C THR A 218 -4.55 7.10 6.61
N ARG A 219 -5.06 6.12 7.37
CA ARG A 219 -6.02 6.36 8.46
C ARG A 219 -5.42 7.15 9.61
N SER A 220 -4.18 6.84 10.02
CA SER A 220 -3.49 7.60 11.08
C SER A 220 -3.28 9.05 10.67
N LEU A 221 -2.75 9.28 9.46
CA LEU A 221 -2.53 10.63 8.93
C LEU A 221 -3.83 11.41 8.76
N CYS A 222 -4.94 10.76 8.37
CA CYS A 222 -6.25 11.40 8.30
C CYS A 222 -6.68 11.95 9.67
N LEU A 223 -6.53 11.14 10.72
CA LEU A 223 -6.87 11.53 12.09
C LEU A 223 -5.97 12.67 12.59
N GLU A 224 -4.66 12.58 12.36
CA GLU A 224 -3.68 13.50 12.90
C GLU A 224 -3.58 14.83 12.15
N LEU A 225 -3.76 14.82 10.82
CA LEU A 225 -3.66 16.02 9.98
C LEU A 225 -5.02 16.72 9.77
N GLY A 226 -6.13 16.03 10.04
CA GLY A 226 -7.49 16.56 9.93
C GLY A 226 -7.72 17.89 10.67
N PRO A 227 -7.29 18.05 11.94
CA PRO A 227 -7.40 19.32 12.68
C PRO A 227 -6.70 20.51 12.01
N HIS A 228 -5.71 20.25 11.14
CA HIS A 228 -5.00 21.27 10.38
C HIS A 228 -5.66 21.58 9.02
N GLY A 229 -6.84 21.00 8.74
CA GLY A 229 -7.56 21.20 7.48
C GLY A 229 -6.98 20.43 6.30
N ILE A 230 -6.16 19.41 6.56
CA ILE A 230 -5.49 18.58 5.55
C ILE A 230 -6.21 17.24 5.45
N ARG A 231 -6.66 16.88 4.23
CA ARG A 231 -7.34 15.60 3.99
C ARG A 231 -6.32 14.55 3.55
N VAL A 232 -6.50 13.31 3.99
CA VAL A 232 -5.66 12.17 3.57
C VAL A 232 -6.55 11.00 3.17
N ASN A 233 -6.36 10.49 1.95
CA ASN A 233 -7.14 9.37 1.40
C ASN A 233 -6.23 8.38 0.68
N SER A 234 -6.69 7.14 0.52
CA SER A 234 -6.06 6.16 -0.36
C SER A 234 -6.97 5.85 -1.55
N VAL A 235 -6.35 5.47 -2.66
CA VAL A 235 -7.03 4.81 -3.78
C VAL A 235 -6.43 3.43 -3.96
N ASN A 236 -7.26 2.42 -4.18
CA ASN A 236 -6.86 1.02 -4.24
C ASN A 236 -7.21 0.46 -5.63
N PRO A 237 -6.40 0.71 -6.66
CA PRO A 237 -6.60 0.08 -7.95
C PRO A 237 -6.59 -1.44 -7.83
N THR A 238 -7.38 -2.11 -8.66
CA THR A 238 -7.27 -3.55 -8.87
C THR A 238 -5.92 -3.90 -9.46
#